data_AF-A0A8J1KRN6-F1
#
_entry.id   AF-A0A8J1KRN6-F1
#
_cell.length_a   1.000
_cell.length_b   1.000
_cell.length_c   1.000
_cell.angle_alpha   90.00
_cell.angle_beta   90.00
_cell.angle_gamma   90.00
#
_symmetry.space_group_name_H-M   'P 1'
#
loop_
_entity.id
_entity.type
_entity.pdbx_description
1 polymer ?
#
loop_
_entity_poly.entity_id
_entity_poly.type
_entity_poly.pdbx_seq_one_letter_code
_entity_poly.pdbx_strand_id
1 'polypeptide(L)'
;MRKVLDKVYDDVRVVDVLDSEDSANLALMKRPELGVTLTKIHCWTLTEYSKCVFMDADAMVLCNVDELFEREELSAAPDPGWPDCFNSGVFVFTPSFETYNKLLQLATEKGSFDGGDQGLLNTFFNTWSTKDINKHLPFVYNLSSVSLYSYLPAFKAFGSNAKVVHFLGKLKPWNYTYNSETKSVSSDVHDQTLIHPDFLNLWWDIYTTRIVSLLTQEGAVKEETTALQVLSGLVYSLAYSCRFCREEEVKEAVVQMSISHSPPSASSEERRERWEQGQVDYMGEDSYENIKKKLDSYLQ
;
A
#
# COMPACT_ATOMS: atom_id res chain seq x y z
N MET A 1 9.27 4.28 19.13
CA MET A 1 9.22 4.63 17.70
C MET A 1 9.83 6.00 17.40
N ARG A 2 9.30 7.13 17.91
CA ARG A 2 9.84 8.47 17.58
C ARG A 2 11.36 8.61 17.78
N LYS A 3 11.87 8.23 18.94
CA LYS A 3 13.32 8.26 19.23
C LYS A 3 14.18 7.43 18.26
N VAL A 4 13.61 6.38 17.68
CA VAL A 4 14.29 5.57 16.65
C VAL A 4 14.26 6.29 15.31
N LEU A 5 13.15 6.95 14.97
CA LEU A 5 13.08 7.82 13.78
C LEU A 5 14.11 8.95 13.88
N ASP A 6 14.27 9.58 15.05
CA ASP A 6 15.26 10.64 15.28
C ASP A 6 16.72 10.17 15.12
N LYS A 7 16.97 8.85 15.12
CA LYS A 7 18.30 8.26 14.84
C LYS A 7 18.52 7.90 13.37
N VAL A 8 17.44 7.80 12.59
CA VAL A 8 17.45 7.33 11.20
C VAL A 8 17.26 8.50 10.23
N TYR A 9 16.41 9.46 10.58
CA TYR A 9 16.11 10.64 9.79
C TYR A 9 16.78 11.88 10.39
N ASP A 10 17.22 12.80 9.52
CA ASP A 10 17.84 14.07 9.95
C ASP A 10 16.83 15.04 10.59
N ASP A 11 15.56 14.98 10.18
CA ASP A 11 14.47 15.79 10.73
C ASP A 11 13.19 14.95 10.87
N VAL A 12 12.53 15.06 12.02
CA VAL A 12 11.28 14.33 12.35
C VAL A 12 10.23 15.33 12.81
N ARG A 13 9.28 15.61 11.92
CA ARG A 13 8.19 16.56 12.17
C ARG A 13 6.92 15.87 12.62
N VAL A 14 6.35 16.41 13.69
CA VAL A 14 4.99 16.08 14.10
C VAL A 14 4.06 17.03 13.36
N VAL A 15 3.08 16.46 12.68
CA VAL A 15 2.03 17.19 11.96
C VAL A 15 0.68 16.77 12.50
N ASP A 16 -0.30 17.66 12.38
CA ASP A 16 -1.68 17.34 12.72
C ASP A 16 -2.26 16.43 11.63
N VAL A 17 -3.10 15.48 12.05
CA VAL A 17 -3.74 14.54 11.12
C VAL A 17 -4.80 15.28 10.31
N LEU A 18 -4.74 15.14 8.99
CA LEU A 18 -5.80 15.54 8.08
C LEU A 18 -6.55 14.28 7.64
N ASP A 19 -7.79 14.14 8.08
CA ASP A 19 -8.71 13.07 7.68
C ASP A 19 -9.70 13.60 6.64
N SER A 20 -9.95 12.85 5.57
CA SER A 20 -10.90 13.22 4.53
C SER A 20 -12.37 13.09 4.98
N GLU A 21 -12.65 12.29 6.01
CA GLU A 21 -14.00 11.94 6.48
C GLU A 21 -14.93 11.35 5.39
N ASP A 22 -14.38 10.98 4.22
CA ASP A 22 -15.13 10.52 3.04
C ASP A 22 -15.31 8.99 3.03
N SER A 23 -16.16 8.52 3.94
CA SER A 23 -16.43 7.09 4.10
C SER A 23 -16.98 6.40 2.85
N ALA A 24 -17.63 7.12 1.92
CA ALA A 24 -18.22 6.56 0.71
C ALA A 24 -17.16 6.20 -0.35
N ASN A 25 -16.25 7.13 -0.65
CA ASN A 25 -15.17 6.86 -1.62
C ASN A 25 -14.13 5.89 -1.06
N LEU A 26 -13.84 5.96 0.23
CA LEU A 26 -12.95 5.00 0.89
C LEU A 26 -13.52 3.57 0.88
N ALA A 27 -14.86 3.43 0.97
CA ALA A 27 -15.53 2.14 0.84
C ALA A 27 -15.47 1.58 -0.59
N LEU A 28 -15.55 2.44 -1.62
CA LEU A 28 -15.36 2.03 -3.03
C LEU A 28 -13.94 1.49 -3.27
N MET A 29 -12.93 2.10 -2.63
CA MET A 29 -11.55 1.61 -2.66
C MET A 29 -11.34 0.35 -1.79
N LYS A 30 -12.31 -0.03 -0.94
CA LYS A 30 -12.21 -1.07 0.09
C LYS A 30 -11.07 -0.82 1.09
N ARG A 31 -10.75 0.46 1.36
CA ARG A 31 -9.61 0.90 2.17
C ARG A 31 -10.00 2.08 3.09
N PRO A 32 -10.85 1.86 4.11
CA PRO A 32 -11.35 2.91 5.02
C PRO A 32 -10.26 3.67 5.77
N GLU A 33 -9.07 3.08 5.92
CA GLU A 33 -7.95 3.71 6.62
C GLU A 33 -7.22 4.78 5.79
N LEU A 34 -7.54 4.95 4.50
CA LEU A 34 -6.85 5.93 3.66
C LEU A 34 -7.31 7.38 3.89
N GLY A 35 -8.34 7.63 4.70
CA GLY A 35 -8.82 8.99 4.98
C GLY A 35 -7.74 9.91 5.55
N VAL A 36 -6.84 9.36 6.38
CA VAL A 36 -5.73 10.10 6.99
C VAL A 36 -4.57 10.39 6.02
N THR A 37 -4.60 9.83 4.80
CA THR A 37 -3.52 10.06 3.82
C THR A 37 -3.46 11.51 3.37
N LEU A 38 -4.51 12.32 3.57
CA LEU A 38 -4.43 13.77 3.33
C LEU A 38 -3.37 14.44 4.21
N THR A 39 -2.99 13.85 5.35
CA THR A 39 -1.86 14.30 6.17
C THR A 39 -0.57 14.41 5.32
N LYS A 40 -0.45 13.60 4.26
CA LYS A 40 0.66 13.63 3.30
C LYS A 40 0.89 15.01 2.68
N ILE A 41 -0.16 15.82 2.46
CA ILE A 41 0.00 17.13 1.80
C ILE A 41 0.81 18.11 2.64
N HIS A 42 0.98 17.88 3.94
CA HIS A 42 1.90 18.66 4.77
C HIS A 42 3.35 18.61 4.27
N CYS A 43 3.74 17.65 3.42
CA CYS A 43 5.07 17.64 2.81
C CYS A 43 5.35 18.92 1.99
N TRP A 44 4.33 19.60 1.45
CA TRP A 44 4.49 20.90 0.78
C TRP A 44 4.82 22.06 1.75
N THR A 45 4.70 21.87 3.06
CA THR A 45 5.06 22.91 4.05
C THR A 45 6.55 22.94 4.38
N LEU A 46 7.33 21.98 3.90
CA LEU A 46 8.77 21.81 4.15
C LEU A 46 9.64 22.79 3.33
N THR A 47 9.31 24.08 3.40
CA THR A 47 9.87 25.15 2.55
C THR A 47 11.34 25.49 2.80
N GLU A 48 11.96 24.89 3.81
CA GLU A 48 13.41 24.89 3.97
C GLU A 48 14.14 24.06 2.89
N TYR A 49 13.44 23.16 2.20
CA TYR A 49 13.97 22.41 1.06
C TYR A 49 13.49 23.03 -0.26
N SER A 50 14.40 23.13 -1.22
CA SER A 50 14.07 23.64 -2.57
C SER A 50 13.38 22.61 -3.46
N LYS A 51 13.50 21.32 -3.15
CA LYS A 51 12.92 20.19 -3.88
C LYS A 51 12.98 18.95 -3.00
N CYS A 52 11.94 18.12 -3.08
CA CYS A 52 11.86 16.88 -2.33
C CYS A 52 11.40 15.73 -3.22
N VAL A 53 11.80 14.51 -2.86
CA VAL A 53 11.18 13.27 -3.35
C VAL A 53 10.35 12.72 -2.19
N PHE A 54 9.04 12.66 -2.37
CA PHE A 54 8.18 11.97 -1.43
C PHE A 54 8.23 10.46 -1.72
N MET A 55 8.26 9.65 -0.67
CA MET A 55 8.16 8.19 -0.74
C MET A 55 7.24 7.69 0.38
N ASP A 56 6.26 6.86 0.05
CA ASP A 56 5.41 6.21 1.06
C ASP A 56 6.24 5.27 1.94
N ALA A 57 5.79 5.09 3.20
CA ALA A 57 6.51 4.29 4.21
C ALA A 57 6.59 2.78 3.88
N ASP A 58 5.81 2.32 2.91
CA ASP A 58 5.81 0.98 2.34
C ASP A 58 6.49 0.93 0.95
N ALA A 59 7.28 1.94 0.61
CA ALA A 59 8.26 1.86 -0.48
C ALA A 59 9.65 1.49 0.06
N MET A 60 10.42 0.75 -0.74
CA MET A 60 11.79 0.35 -0.43
C MET A 60 12.71 0.64 -1.62
N VAL A 61 13.77 1.41 -1.34
CA VAL A 61 14.83 1.74 -2.29
C VAL A 61 15.79 0.54 -2.44
N LEU A 62 16.07 0.13 -3.68
CA LEU A 62 16.97 -0.97 -4.03
C LEU A 62 18.36 -0.49 -4.46
N CYS A 63 18.45 0.73 -4.98
CA CYS A 63 19.70 1.37 -5.41
C CYS A 63 19.59 2.90 -5.30
N ASN A 64 20.68 3.62 -5.55
CA ASN A 64 20.64 5.08 -5.61
C ASN A 64 19.54 5.59 -6.56
N VAL A 65 18.83 6.65 -6.13
CA VAL A 65 17.77 7.31 -6.90
C VAL A 65 17.88 8.83 -6.88
N ASP A 66 19.04 9.38 -6.50
CA ASP A 66 19.27 10.83 -6.37
C ASP A 66 19.06 11.59 -7.70
N GLU A 67 19.18 10.92 -8.84
CA GLU A 67 18.84 11.48 -10.14
C GLU A 67 17.36 11.91 -10.25
N LEU A 68 16.47 11.48 -9.35
CA LEU A 68 15.10 11.99 -9.25
C LEU A 68 15.08 13.50 -8.93
N PHE A 69 16.09 14.04 -8.26
CA PHE A 69 16.18 15.48 -7.99
C PHE A 69 16.44 16.32 -9.26
N GLU A 70 16.77 15.71 -10.38
CA GLU A 70 16.86 16.38 -11.69
C GLU A 70 15.47 16.69 -12.27
N ARG A 71 14.41 16.04 -11.77
CA ARG A 71 13.03 16.19 -12.26
C ARG A 71 12.33 17.43 -11.69
N GLU A 72 11.25 17.85 -12.34
CA GLU A 72 10.42 18.98 -11.91
C GLU A 72 9.11 18.54 -11.25
N GLU A 73 8.41 19.46 -10.58
CA GLU A 73 7.07 19.20 -10.03
C GLU A 73 6.00 19.16 -11.14
N LEU A 74 5.03 18.25 -11.13
CA LEU A 74 4.96 17.01 -10.36
C LEU A 74 5.47 15.89 -11.26
N SER A 75 6.53 15.19 -10.85
CA SER A 75 7.02 13.99 -11.56
C SER A 75 6.72 12.75 -10.75
N ALA A 76 6.01 11.79 -11.35
CA ALA A 76 5.60 10.55 -10.69
C ALA A 76 5.54 9.41 -11.72
N ALA A 77 5.49 8.16 -11.23
CA ALA A 77 5.34 6.99 -12.08
C ALA A 77 3.84 6.69 -12.35
N PRO A 78 3.49 6.05 -13.47
CA PRO A 78 2.12 5.65 -13.76
C PRO A 78 1.57 4.68 -12.71
N ASP A 79 0.29 4.82 -12.38
CA ASP A 79 -0.43 3.84 -11.60
C ASP A 79 -0.66 2.56 -12.43
N PRO A 80 -0.42 1.36 -11.87
CA PRO A 80 -0.56 0.11 -12.62
C PRO A 80 -2.02 -0.27 -12.89
N GLY A 81 -2.99 0.27 -12.14
CA GLY A 81 -4.41 0.02 -12.34
C GLY A 81 -4.99 0.94 -13.41
N TRP A 82 -4.78 2.25 -13.27
CA TRP A 82 -5.25 3.27 -14.23
C TRP A 82 -4.07 4.16 -14.69
N PRO A 83 -3.42 3.86 -15.82
CA PRO A 83 -2.14 4.47 -16.19
C PRO A 83 -2.19 5.96 -16.59
N ASP A 84 -3.39 6.52 -16.79
CA ASP A 84 -3.58 7.96 -16.97
C ASP A 84 -3.56 8.73 -15.63
N CYS A 85 -3.58 8.01 -14.51
CA CYS A 85 -3.26 8.53 -13.19
C CYS A 85 -1.82 8.15 -12.84
N PHE A 86 -1.14 9.04 -12.12
CA PHE A 86 0.12 8.67 -11.49
C PHE A 86 -0.12 8.02 -10.13
N ASN A 87 0.79 7.14 -9.75
CA ASN A 87 0.83 6.59 -8.40
C ASN A 87 1.51 7.58 -7.44
N SER A 88 0.83 7.95 -6.35
CA SER A 88 1.34 8.95 -5.39
C SER A 88 2.30 8.39 -4.33
N GLY A 89 2.70 7.13 -4.45
CA GLY A 89 3.66 6.50 -3.54
C GLY A 89 5.10 6.98 -3.71
N VAL A 90 5.46 7.46 -4.90
CA VAL A 90 6.76 8.11 -5.16
C VAL A 90 6.56 9.27 -6.12
N PHE A 91 6.90 10.48 -5.70
CA PHE A 91 6.83 11.66 -6.57
C PHE A 91 7.84 12.74 -6.20
N VAL A 92 8.24 13.53 -7.20
CA VAL A 92 9.11 14.70 -7.06
C VAL A 92 8.24 15.96 -7.02
N PHE A 93 8.46 16.79 -6.02
CA PHE A 93 7.69 18.01 -5.79
C PHE A 93 8.56 19.16 -5.26
N THR A 94 8.00 20.36 -5.28
CA THR A 94 8.63 21.58 -4.74
C THR A 94 7.82 22.06 -3.54
N PRO A 95 8.36 21.99 -2.31
CA PRO A 95 7.68 22.52 -1.14
C PRO A 95 7.28 23.99 -1.35
N SER A 96 6.00 24.30 -1.09
CA SER A 96 5.41 25.61 -1.29
C SER A 96 4.13 25.74 -0.46
N PHE A 97 4.06 26.75 0.40
CA PHE A 97 2.82 27.09 1.11
C PHE A 97 1.68 27.44 0.15
N GLU A 98 1.99 28.00 -1.02
CA GLU A 98 0.97 28.29 -2.04
C GLU A 98 0.36 26.99 -2.57
N THR A 99 1.18 26.02 -2.95
CA THR A 99 0.71 24.71 -3.42
C THR A 99 -0.04 23.96 -2.32
N TYR A 100 0.49 23.97 -1.09
CA TYR A 100 -0.18 23.40 0.08
C TYR A 100 -1.59 23.99 0.29
N ASN A 101 -1.72 25.31 0.33
CA ASN A 101 -3.01 25.96 0.55
C ASN A 101 -4.02 25.65 -0.57
N LYS A 102 -3.56 25.56 -1.82
CA LYS A 102 -4.42 25.18 -2.95
C LYS A 102 -4.84 23.71 -2.91
N LEU A 103 -3.95 22.80 -2.49
CA LEU A 103 -4.29 21.39 -2.27
C LEU A 103 -5.32 21.24 -1.14
N LEU A 104 -5.12 21.96 -0.03
CA LEU A 104 -6.04 21.97 1.10
C LEU A 104 -7.42 22.52 0.69
N GLN A 105 -7.46 23.62 -0.06
CA GLN A 105 -8.69 24.18 -0.61
C GLN A 105 -9.40 23.16 -1.52
N LEU A 106 -8.67 22.52 -2.43
CA LEU A 106 -9.23 21.50 -3.32
C LEU A 106 -9.82 20.32 -2.52
N ALA A 107 -9.11 19.87 -1.49
CA ALA A 107 -9.57 18.80 -0.61
C ALA A 107 -10.88 19.17 0.11
N THR A 108 -10.99 20.42 0.59
CA THR A 108 -12.21 20.90 1.26
C THR A 108 -13.38 21.07 0.28
N GLU A 109 -13.13 21.57 -0.93
CA GLU A 109 -14.18 21.89 -1.90
C GLU A 109 -14.68 20.66 -2.69
N LYS A 110 -13.77 19.73 -3.03
CA LYS A 110 -14.06 18.61 -3.95
C LYS A 110 -13.73 17.24 -3.37
N GLY A 111 -12.98 17.17 -2.28
CA GLY A 111 -12.48 15.90 -1.75
C GLY A 111 -11.49 15.22 -2.69
N SER A 112 -11.43 13.89 -2.58
CA SER A 112 -10.65 13.02 -3.46
C SER A 112 -11.55 11.96 -4.07
N PHE A 113 -11.39 11.68 -5.36
CA PHE A 113 -12.21 10.66 -6.04
C PHE A 113 -11.97 9.23 -5.52
N ASP A 114 -10.84 8.98 -4.86
CA ASP A 114 -10.52 7.69 -4.23
C ASP A 114 -10.54 7.76 -2.68
N GLY A 115 -10.96 8.91 -2.13
CA GLY A 115 -10.97 9.17 -0.69
C GLY A 115 -9.59 9.38 -0.04
N GLY A 116 -8.49 9.18 -0.78
CA GLY A 116 -7.12 9.31 -0.32
C GLY A 116 -6.31 10.39 -1.04
N ASP A 117 -4.99 10.40 -0.84
CA ASP A 117 -4.11 11.41 -1.41
C ASP A 117 -3.93 11.29 -2.94
N GLN A 118 -3.94 10.07 -3.49
CA GLN A 118 -3.68 9.84 -4.90
C GLN A 118 -4.74 10.52 -5.78
N GLY A 119 -6.03 10.40 -5.42
CA GLY A 119 -7.09 11.05 -6.17
C GLY A 119 -7.08 12.58 -6.07
N LEU A 120 -6.75 13.13 -4.89
CA LEU A 120 -6.60 14.57 -4.70
C LEU A 120 -5.45 15.10 -5.56
N LEU A 121 -4.29 14.45 -5.49
CA LEU A 121 -3.09 14.86 -6.21
C LEU A 121 -3.28 14.74 -7.72
N ASN A 122 -3.90 13.67 -8.22
CA ASN A 122 -4.22 13.53 -9.65
C ASN A 122 -5.23 14.59 -10.12
N THR A 123 -6.20 14.97 -9.27
CA THR A 123 -7.14 16.06 -9.57
C THR A 123 -6.43 17.42 -9.65
N PHE A 124 -5.47 17.67 -8.75
CA PHE A 124 -4.70 18.91 -8.72
C PHE A 124 -3.70 19.00 -9.89
N PHE A 125 -2.91 17.94 -10.11
CA PHE A 125 -1.88 17.83 -11.15
C PHE A 125 -2.40 17.13 -12.41
N ASN A 126 -3.61 17.47 -12.83
CA ASN A 126 -4.37 16.79 -13.90
C ASN A 126 -3.77 16.87 -15.32
N THR A 127 -2.65 17.59 -15.50
CA THR A 127 -1.94 17.66 -16.79
C THR A 127 -0.81 16.62 -16.90
N TRP A 128 -0.56 15.84 -15.84
CA TRP A 128 0.53 14.87 -15.79
C TRP A 128 0.50 13.88 -16.96
N SER A 129 -0.66 13.31 -17.30
CA SER A 129 -0.79 12.28 -18.34
C SER A 129 -0.60 12.78 -19.78
N THR A 130 -0.70 14.08 -20.02
CA THR A 130 -0.81 14.62 -21.39
C THR A 130 0.22 15.69 -21.77
N LYS A 131 0.84 16.37 -20.79
CA LYS A 131 1.59 17.59 -21.07
C LYS A 131 3.09 17.40 -21.30
N ASP A 132 3.76 16.63 -20.45
CA ASP A 132 5.23 16.55 -20.46
C ASP A 132 5.72 15.15 -20.04
N ILE A 133 6.37 14.46 -20.98
CA ILE A 133 6.93 13.12 -20.76
C ILE A 133 8.05 13.12 -19.72
N ASN A 134 8.74 14.25 -19.50
CA ASN A 134 9.79 14.32 -18.48
C ASN A 134 9.23 14.22 -17.06
N LYS A 135 7.91 14.40 -16.88
CA LYS A 135 7.20 14.21 -15.61
C LYS A 135 6.73 12.78 -15.38
N HIS A 136 6.89 11.92 -16.39
CA HIS A 136 6.67 10.48 -16.24
C HIS A 136 7.96 9.85 -15.73
N LEU A 137 7.97 9.49 -14.45
CA LEU A 137 9.03 8.65 -13.92
C LEU A 137 8.89 7.25 -14.54
N PRO A 138 9.99 6.62 -14.99
CA PRO A 138 9.96 5.23 -15.38
C PRO A 138 9.37 4.36 -14.26
N PHE A 139 8.58 3.35 -14.64
CA PHE A 139 7.87 2.49 -13.69
C PHE A 139 8.77 1.83 -12.63
N VAL A 140 10.05 1.60 -12.96
CA VAL A 140 11.07 1.06 -12.04
C VAL A 140 11.38 1.93 -10.82
N TYR A 141 11.02 3.23 -10.83
CA TYR A 141 11.15 4.13 -9.68
C TYR A 141 9.95 4.07 -8.72
N ASN A 142 8.92 3.29 -9.04
CA ASN A 142 7.78 3.01 -8.17
C ASN A 142 7.14 1.68 -8.57
N LEU A 143 7.95 0.61 -8.57
CA LEU A 143 7.51 -0.70 -9.04
C LEU A 143 6.52 -1.29 -8.04
N SER A 144 5.25 -1.32 -8.42
CA SER A 144 4.19 -1.92 -7.61
C SER A 144 4.38 -3.43 -7.44
N SER A 145 4.30 -3.90 -6.19
CA SER A 145 4.24 -5.32 -5.83
C SER A 145 3.05 -6.04 -6.49
N VAL A 146 1.95 -5.32 -6.78
CA VAL A 146 0.76 -5.84 -7.48
C VAL A 146 1.09 -6.12 -8.95
N SER A 147 1.96 -5.32 -9.57
CA SER A 147 2.37 -5.54 -10.96
C SER A 147 3.28 -6.74 -11.17
N LEU A 148 3.93 -7.20 -10.10
CA LEU A 148 4.72 -8.43 -10.09
C LEU A 148 3.87 -9.65 -10.45
N TYR A 149 2.61 -9.66 -10.03
CA TYR A 149 1.69 -10.76 -10.31
C TYR A 149 0.87 -10.54 -11.59
N SER A 150 0.48 -9.30 -11.89
CA SER A 150 -0.46 -9.04 -12.98
C SER A 150 0.17 -9.12 -14.37
N TYR A 151 1.47 -8.78 -14.51
CA TYR A 151 2.17 -8.85 -15.79
C TYR A 151 3.58 -9.46 -15.70
N LEU A 152 3.62 -10.71 -15.24
CA LEU A 152 4.85 -11.48 -15.02
C LEU A 152 5.84 -11.48 -16.21
N PRO A 153 5.44 -11.55 -17.50
CA PRO A 153 6.38 -11.44 -18.62
C PRO A 153 7.17 -10.13 -18.63
N ALA A 154 6.51 -8.99 -18.38
CA ALA A 154 7.19 -7.69 -18.32
C ALA A 154 8.12 -7.61 -17.10
N PHE A 155 7.70 -8.14 -15.95
CA PHE A 155 8.58 -8.23 -14.79
C PHE A 155 9.81 -9.10 -15.05
N LYS A 156 9.68 -10.25 -15.73
CA LYS A 156 10.85 -11.07 -16.11
C LYS A 156 11.80 -10.34 -17.06
N ALA A 157 11.27 -9.48 -17.94
CA ALA A 157 12.08 -8.73 -18.90
C ALA A 157 12.76 -7.49 -18.29
N PHE A 158 12.07 -6.78 -17.39
CA PHE A 158 12.48 -5.44 -16.93
C PHE A 158 12.63 -5.30 -15.42
N GLY A 159 12.12 -6.26 -14.64
CA GLY A 159 12.07 -6.21 -13.17
C GLY A 159 13.44 -6.22 -12.50
N SER A 160 14.47 -6.74 -13.17
CA SER A 160 15.86 -6.63 -12.71
C SER A 160 16.38 -5.18 -12.67
N ASN A 161 15.72 -4.25 -13.37
CA ASN A 161 16.06 -2.83 -13.37
C ASN A 161 15.29 -2.04 -12.30
N ALA A 162 14.54 -2.72 -11.41
CA ALA A 162 13.81 -2.07 -10.33
C ALA A 162 14.75 -1.25 -9.45
N LYS A 163 14.35 0.00 -9.17
CA LYS A 163 15.08 0.93 -8.30
C LYS A 163 14.36 1.19 -7.00
N VAL A 164 13.02 1.21 -7.04
CA VAL A 164 12.15 1.28 -5.86
C VAL A 164 11.05 0.27 -6.03
N VAL A 165 10.79 -0.51 -4.98
CA VAL A 165 9.63 -1.40 -4.88
C VAL A 165 8.62 -0.80 -3.94
N HIS A 166 7.36 -0.77 -4.35
CA HIS A 166 6.24 -0.26 -3.55
C HIS A 166 5.30 -1.41 -3.20
N PHE A 167 5.20 -1.70 -1.90
CA PHE A 167 4.39 -2.80 -1.37
C PHE A 167 2.90 -2.41 -1.29
N LEU A 168 2.30 -2.15 -2.45
CA LEU A 168 0.88 -1.89 -2.61
C LEU A 168 0.03 -3.11 -2.18
N GLY A 169 -1.22 -2.82 -1.84
CA GLY A 169 -2.17 -3.81 -1.31
C GLY A 169 -2.40 -3.69 0.19
N LYS A 170 -3.24 -4.59 0.70
CA LYS A 170 -3.66 -4.63 2.12
C LYS A 170 -2.56 -5.16 3.03
N LEU A 171 -1.83 -6.18 2.58
CA LEU A 171 -0.75 -6.78 3.33
C LEU A 171 0.54 -6.01 3.07
N LYS A 172 1.13 -5.47 4.14
CA LYS A 172 2.40 -4.77 4.14
C LYS A 172 3.52 -5.71 4.57
N PRO A 173 4.80 -5.39 4.30
CA PRO A 173 5.92 -6.26 4.66
C PRO A 173 5.91 -6.68 6.13
N TRP A 174 5.57 -5.75 7.04
CA TRP A 174 5.48 -5.99 8.48
C TRP A 174 4.29 -6.84 8.94
N ASN A 175 3.38 -7.23 8.04
CA ASN A 175 2.31 -8.18 8.34
C ASN A 175 2.72 -9.64 8.15
N TYR A 176 3.83 -9.90 7.47
CA TYR A 176 4.32 -11.26 7.24
C TYR A 176 5.11 -11.80 8.43
N THR A 177 5.22 -13.12 8.55
CA THR A 177 6.12 -13.75 9.51
C THR A 177 7.46 -14.01 8.83
N TYR A 178 8.57 -13.63 9.47
CA TYR A 178 9.91 -13.84 8.94
C TYR A 178 10.70 -14.82 9.81
N ASN A 179 11.26 -15.85 9.18
CA ASN A 179 12.20 -16.76 9.83
C ASN A 179 13.63 -16.23 9.65
N SER A 180 14.25 -15.79 10.75
CA SER A 180 15.61 -15.24 10.75
C SER A 180 16.70 -16.29 10.49
N GLU A 181 16.43 -17.57 10.77
CA GLU A 181 17.39 -18.66 10.52
C GLU A 181 17.46 -19.00 9.04
N THR A 182 16.31 -19.12 8.38
CA THR A 182 16.21 -19.42 6.95
C THR A 182 16.27 -18.18 6.05
N LYS A 183 16.24 -16.98 6.67
CA LYS A 183 16.17 -15.68 5.99
C LYS A 183 15.01 -15.55 4.99
N SER A 184 13.87 -16.12 5.34
CA SER A 184 12.70 -16.17 4.44
C SER A 184 11.41 -15.81 5.16
N VAL A 185 10.52 -15.08 4.48
CA VAL A 185 9.12 -14.96 4.92
C VAL A 185 8.41 -16.32 4.84
N SER A 186 7.72 -16.68 5.92
CA SER A 186 6.87 -17.86 5.98
C SER A 186 5.62 -17.60 5.15
N SER A 187 5.40 -18.38 4.09
CA SER A 187 4.11 -18.39 3.41
C SER A 187 3.16 -19.27 4.21
N ASP A 188 2.19 -18.69 4.91
CA ASP A 188 0.98 -19.47 5.17
C ASP A 188 0.37 -19.81 3.81
N VAL A 189 0.04 -21.09 3.65
CA VAL A 189 -0.05 -21.85 2.38
C VAL A 189 -1.26 -21.46 1.50
N HIS A 190 -1.73 -20.21 1.58
CA HIS A 190 -2.90 -19.74 0.83
C HIS A 190 -2.74 -18.38 0.15
N ASP A 191 -1.62 -17.67 0.33
CA ASP A 191 -1.46 -16.37 -0.33
C ASP A 191 -0.74 -16.50 -1.68
N GLN A 192 -1.53 -16.79 -2.73
CA GLN A 192 -1.07 -16.83 -4.13
C GLN A 192 -0.58 -15.46 -4.65
N THR A 193 -0.68 -14.38 -3.86
CA THR A 193 -0.21 -13.04 -4.24
C THR A 193 1.29 -12.81 -3.99
N LEU A 194 1.96 -13.73 -3.27
CA LEU A 194 3.41 -13.70 -2.99
C LEU A 194 4.23 -14.10 -4.23
N ILE A 195 4.16 -13.31 -5.31
CA ILE A 195 4.79 -13.68 -6.58
C ILE A 195 6.31 -13.45 -6.58
N HIS A 196 6.86 -12.63 -5.66
CA HIS A 196 8.31 -12.54 -5.44
C HIS A 196 8.68 -12.33 -3.97
N PRO A 197 9.04 -13.40 -3.24
CA PRO A 197 9.46 -13.29 -1.84
C PRO A 197 10.78 -12.53 -1.68
N ASP A 198 11.58 -12.38 -2.74
CA ASP A 198 12.91 -11.76 -2.67
C ASP A 198 12.87 -10.32 -2.17
N PHE A 199 11.92 -9.50 -2.63
CA PHE A 199 11.77 -8.14 -2.13
C PHE A 199 11.29 -8.09 -0.68
N LEU A 200 10.40 -9.01 -0.28
CA LEU A 200 9.97 -9.12 1.12
C LEU A 200 11.12 -9.60 2.01
N ASN A 201 11.89 -10.59 1.57
CA ASN A 201 13.06 -11.09 2.28
C ASN A 201 14.11 -10.00 2.45
N LEU A 202 14.33 -9.17 1.42
CA LEU A 202 15.22 -8.02 1.50
C LEU A 202 14.72 -6.97 2.50
N TRP A 203 13.43 -6.64 2.47
CA TRP A 203 12.83 -5.72 3.44
C TRP A 203 13.04 -6.21 4.87
N TRP A 204 12.79 -7.51 5.11
CA TRP A 204 12.99 -8.13 6.41
C TRP A 204 14.46 -8.24 6.81
N ASP A 205 15.39 -8.51 5.89
CA ASP A 205 16.82 -8.53 6.18
C ASP A 205 17.30 -7.13 6.62
N ILE A 206 16.86 -6.06 5.94
CA ILE A 206 17.14 -4.68 6.33
C ILE A 206 16.53 -4.38 7.72
N TYR A 207 15.24 -4.65 7.91
CA TYR A 207 14.54 -4.40 9.17
C TYR A 207 15.23 -5.13 10.34
N THR A 208 15.49 -6.42 10.19
CA THR A 208 16.09 -7.26 11.24
C THR A 208 17.53 -6.84 11.53
N THR A 209 18.32 -6.51 10.50
CA THR A 209 19.75 -6.23 10.67
C THR A 209 20.05 -4.78 11.06
N ARG A 210 19.18 -3.83 10.71
CA ARG A 210 19.43 -2.39 10.91
C ARG A 210 18.48 -1.73 11.90
N ILE A 211 17.22 -2.16 11.97
CA ILE A 211 16.18 -1.44 12.73
C ILE A 211 15.88 -2.10 14.07
N VAL A 212 15.85 -3.44 14.14
CA VAL A 212 15.56 -4.16 15.40
C VAL A 212 16.55 -3.79 16.50
N SER A 213 17.85 -3.68 16.20
CA SER A 213 18.86 -3.28 17.19
C SER A 213 18.60 -1.87 17.75
N LEU A 214 18.22 -0.92 16.90
CA LEU A 214 17.86 0.45 17.32
C LEU A 214 16.59 0.46 18.17
N LEU A 215 15.60 -0.36 17.81
CA LEU A 215 14.35 -0.50 18.56
C LEU A 215 14.59 -1.07 19.96
N THR A 216 15.45 -2.08 20.09
CA THR A 216 15.83 -2.66 21.39
C THR A 216 16.59 -1.66 22.25
N GLN A 217 17.56 -0.94 21.68
CA GLN A 217 18.34 0.08 22.40
C GLN A 217 17.47 1.21 22.98
N GLU A 218 16.45 1.64 22.23
CA GLU A 218 15.52 2.69 22.67
C GLU A 218 14.40 2.16 23.59
N GLY A 219 14.45 0.89 23.99
CA GLY A 219 13.45 0.26 24.85
C GLY A 219 12.07 0.17 24.21
N ALA A 220 11.97 0.35 22.89
CA ALA A 220 10.72 0.15 22.15
C ALA A 220 10.36 -1.34 22.07
N VAL A 221 11.34 -2.22 22.30
CA VAL A 221 11.24 -3.68 22.21
C VAL A 221 12.08 -4.30 23.33
N LYS A 222 11.57 -5.35 24.00
CA LYS A 222 12.31 -6.08 25.05
C LYS A 222 13.14 -7.22 24.44
N GLU A 223 14.33 -7.48 25.00
CA GLU A 223 15.31 -8.47 24.49
C GLU A 223 14.80 -9.93 24.45
N GLU A 224 13.70 -10.29 25.12
CA GLU A 224 13.16 -11.66 25.14
C GLU A 224 12.07 -11.94 24.09
N THR A 225 11.92 -11.07 23.08
CA THR A 225 10.95 -11.31 22.01
C THR A 225 11.64 -11.63 20.69
N THR A 226 11.49 -12.88 20.24
CA THR A 226 11.67 -13.22 18.83
C THR A 226 10.92 -12.19 17.98
N ALA A 227 11.48 -11.81 16.82
CA ALA A 227 10.94 -10.77 15.93
C ALA A 227 9.42 -10.87 15.69
N LEU A 228 8.85 -12.08 15.85
CA LEU A 228 7.42 -12.43 15.90
C LEU A 228 6.53 -11.59 16.85
N GLN A 229 6.97 -11.25 18.07
CA GLN A 229 6.12 -10.52 19.03
C GLN A 229 6.30 -9.00 18.99
N VAL A 230 7.36 -8.55 18.33
CA VAL A 230 7.75 -7.13 18.25
C VAL A 230 6.78 -6.33 17.40
N LEU A 231 6.44 -6.85 16.22
CA LEU A 231 5.58 -6.15 15.26
C LEU A 231 4.09 -6.30 15.59
N SER A 232 3.66 -7.44 16.12
CA SER A 232 2.27 -7.57 16.60
C SER A 232 2.04 -6.59 17.77
N GLY A 233 2.95 -6.51 18.75
CA GLY A 233 2.85 -5.56 19.85
C GLY A 233 2.89 -4.09 19.43
N LEU A 234 3.73 -3.72 18.45
CA LEU A 234 3.83 -2.34 17.95
C LEU A 234 2.60 -1.92 17.13
N VAL A 235 2.09 -2.80 16.26
CA VAL A 235 0.85 -2.57 15.51
C VAL A 235 -0.34 -2.44 16.46
N TYR A 236 -0.43 -3.31 17.47
CA TYR A 236 -1.43 -3.20 18.55
C TYR A 236 -1.29 -1.89 19.34
N SER A 237 -0.07 -1.49 19.70
CA SER A 237 0.17 -0.26 20.47
C SER A 237 -0.16 1.01 19.66
N LEU A 238 0.12 1.03 18.35
CA LEU A 238 -0.21 2.15 17.46
C LEU A 238 -1.72 2.26 17.23
N ALA A 239 -2.41 1.14 17.01
CA ALA A 239 -3.86 1.10 16.91
C ALA A 239 -4.55 1.59 18.20
N TYR A 240 -3.98 1.25 19.37
CA TYR A 240 -4.49 1.66 20.67
C TYR A 240 -4.23 3.15 20.99
N SER A 241 -3.03 3.66 20.69
CA SER A 241 -2.69 5.07 20.93
C SER A 241 -3.49 6.05 20.06
N CYS A 242 -4.00 5.57 18.93
CA CYS A 242 -4.79 6.38 18.00
C CYS A 242 -6.33 6.20 18.17
N ARG A 243 -6.81 5.51 19.23
CA ARG A 243 -8.24 5.23 19.50
C ARG A 243 -9.01 4.53 18.36
N PHE A 244 -8.36 3.68 17.56
CA PHE A 244 -9.00 3.12 16.36
C PHE A 244 -9.84 1.84 16.55
N CYS A 245 -9.77 1.11 17.68
CA CYS A 245 -10.60 -0.09 17.88
C CYS A 245 -10.95 -0.32 19.36
N ARG A 246 -12.20 -0.73 19.65
CA ARG A 246 -12.60 -1.21 20.99
C ARG A 246 -12.36 -2.73 21.09
N GLU A 247 -12.03 -3.20 22.30
CA GLU A 247 -11.70 -4.61 22.60
C GLU A 247 -12.77 -5.62 22.14
N GLU A 248 -14.03 -5.18 22.08
CA GLU A 248 -15.19 -5.97 21.65
C GLU A 248 -15.17 -6.26 20.14
N GLU A 249 -14.75 -5.32 19.29
CA GLU A 249 -14.80 -5.44 17.82
C GLU A 249 -13.77 -6.45 17.28
N VAL A 250 -12.63 -6.57 17.97
CA VAL A 250 -11.58 -7.54 17.62
C VAL A 250 -11.99 -8.95 18.04
N LYS A 251 -12.68 -9.11 19.18
CA LYS A 251 -13.19 -10.43 19.62
C LYS A 251 -14.34 -10.91 18.72
N GLU A 252 -15.23 -10.02 18.30
CA GLU A 252 -16.33 -10.35 17.39
C GLU A 252 -15.84 -10.81 16.00
N ALA A 253 -14.83 -10.14 15.44
CA ALA A 253 -14.24 -10.52 14.16
C ALA A 253 -13.58 -11.91 14.19
N VAL A 254 -12.91 -12.26 15.30
CA VAL A 254 -12.27 -13.57 15.50
C VAL A 254 -13.30 -14.69 15.72
N VAL A 255 -14.41 -14.40 16.40
CA VAL A 255 -15.52 -15.35 16.58
C VAL A 255 -16.25 -15.60 15.26
N GLN A 256 -16.45 -14.58 14.42
CA GLN A 256 -17.07 -14.77 13.09
C GLN A 256 -16.19 -15.53 12.10
N MET A 257 -14.86 -15.45 12.21
CA MET A 257 -13.94 -16.28 11.40
C MET A 257 -13.97 -17.77 11.79
N SER A 258 -14.54 -18.13 12.94
CA SER A 258 -14.51 -19.49 13.50
C SER A 258 -15.75 -20.32 13.18
N ILE A 259 -16.76 -19.75 12.51
CA ILE A 259 -18.00 -20.46 12.15
C ILE A 259 -18.21 -20.38 10.63
N SER A 260 -17.47 -21.21 9.89
CA SER A 260 -17.83 -21.52 8.50
C SER A 260 -19.00 -22.51 8.51
N HIS A 261 -20.23 -22.00 8.48
CA HIS A 261 -21.36 -22.76 7.95
C HIS A 261 -21.41 -22.54 6.45
N SER A 262 -21.32 -23.64 5.69
CA SER A 262 -21.56 -23.64 4.24
C SER A 262 -22.96 -23.05 3.96
N PRO A 263 -23.10 -22.04 3.09
CA PRO A 263 -24.42 -21.56 2.71
C PRO A 263 -25.17 -22.66 1.93
N PRO A 264 -26.51 -22.72 2.02
CA PRO A 264 -27.30 -23.61 1.17
C PRO A 264 -27.12 -23.23 -0.31
N SER A 265 -27.19 -24.23 -1.20
CA SER A 265 -27.09 -24.05 -2.66
C SER A 265 -28.16 -23.07 -3.16
N ALA A 266 -27.74 -21.93 -3.71
CA ALA A 266 -28.62 -20.92 -4.28
C ALA A 266 -29.33 -21.45 -5.54
N SER A 267 -30.51 -20.91 -5.83
CA SER A 267 -31.21 -21.22 -7.08
C SER A 267 -30.47 -20.66 -8.31
N SER A 268 -30.73 -21.20 -9.50
CA SER A 268 -30.07 -20.74 -10.74
C SER A 268 -30.35 -19.27 -11.09
N GLU A 269 -31.48 -18.72 -10.63
CA GLU A 269 -31.85 -17.31 -10.86
C GLU A 269 -31.07 -16.38 -9.93
N GLU A 270 -31.00 -16.69 -8.63
CA GLU A 270 -30.21 -15.92 -7.66
C GLU A 270 -28.72 -15.95 -8.00
N ARG A 271 -28.22 -17.09 -8.50
CA ARG A 271 -26.85 -17.20 -8.99
C ARG A 271 -26.58 -16.27 -10.17
N ARG A 272 -27.53 -16.14 -11.11
CA ARG A 272 -27.41 -15.24 -12.26
C ARG A 272 -27.44 -13.76 -11.85
N GLU A 273 -28.31 -13.37 -10.92
CA GLU A 273 -28.35 -11.99 -10.43
C GLU A 273 -27.03 -11.59 -9.75
N ARG A 274 -26.41 -12.51 -9.01
CA ARG A 274 -25.08 -12.30 -8.42
C ARG A 274 -23.99 -12.11 -9.48
N TRP A 275 -24.07 -12.80 -10.62
CA TRP A 275 -23.18 -12.56 -11.76
C TRP A 275 -23.35 -11.15 -12.33
N GLU A 276 -24.59 -10.72 -12.54
CA GLU A 276 -24.92 -9.41 -13.10
C GLU A 276 -24.50 -8.25 -12.16
N GLN A 277 -24.42 -8.50 -10.86
CA GLN A 277 -23.96 -7.56 -9.83
C GLN A 277 -22.46 -7.66 -9.50
N GLY A 278 -21.70 -8.52 -10.19
CA GLY A 278 -20.25 -8.70 -9.96
C GLY A 278 -19.88 -9.44 -8.67
N GLN A 279 -20.82 -10.16 -8.06
CA GLN A 279 -20.65 -10.95 -6.83
C GLN A 279 -20.52 -12.46 -7.12
N VAL A 280 -19.73 -12.80 -8.14
CA VAL A 280 -19.52 -14.17 -8.63
C VAL A 280 -18.78 -15.03 -7.59
N ASP A 281 -19.21 -16.29 -7.41
CA ASP A 281 -18.57 -17.23 -6.48
C ASP A 281 -17.40 -17.99 -7.14
N TYR A 282 -16.30 -17.27 -7.35
CA TYR A 282 -15.12 -17.79 -8.06
C TYR A 282 -14.44 -19.00 -7.38
N MET A 283 -14.78 -19.30 -6.12
CA MET A 283 -14.18 -20.41 -5.36
C MET A 283 -15.14 -21.59 -5.12
N GLY A 284 -16.44 -21.42 -5.38
CA GLY A 284 -17.44 -22.47 -5.25
C GLY A 284 -18.08 -22.84 -6.59
N GLU A 285 -19.37 -22.57 -6.74
CA GLU A 285 -20.15 -23.04 -7.90
C GLU A 285 -19.75 -22.38 -9.23
N ASP A 286 -19.14 -21.19 -9.19
CA ASP A 286 -18.64 -20.44 -10.35
C ASP A 286 -17.13 -20.58 -10.55
N SER A 287 -16.50 -21.57 -9.91
CA SER A 287 -15.08 -21.82 -10.08
C SER A 287 -14.72 -22.15 -11.54
N TYR A 288 -13.49 -21.78 -11.92
CA TYR A 288 -12.95 -22.06 -13.25
C TYR A 288 -13.03 -23.55 -13.61
N GLU A 289 -12.80 -24.43 -12.63
CA GLU A 289 -12.84 -25.88 -12.79
C GLU A 289 -14.23 -26.37 -13.19
N ASN A 290 -15.28 -25.83 -12.55
CA ASN A 290 -16.67 -26.16 -12.86
C ASN A 290 -17.10 -25.60 -14.23
N ILE A 291 -16.68 -24.38 -14.56
CA ILE A 291 -16.94 -23.76 -15.88
C ILE A 291 -16.25 -24.56 -16.99
N LYS A 292 -14.98 -24.90 -16.81
CA LYS A 292 -14.20 -25.69 -17.77
C LYS A 292 -14.82 -27.07 -17.98
N LYS A 293 -15.17 -27.77 -16.91
CA LYS A 293 -15.84 -29.08 -16.98
C LYS A 293 -17.16 -29.03 -17.74
N LYS A 294 -17.93 -27.95 -17.59
CA LYS A 294 -19.18 -27.75 -18.34
C LYS A 294 -18.92 -27.44 -19.82
N LEU A 295 -17.96 -26.59 -20.15
CA LEU A 295 -17.57 -26.31 -21.53
C LEU A 295 -17.07 -27.57 -22.25
N ASP A 296 -16.22 -28.36 -21.59
CA ASP A 296 -15.69 -29.61 -22.12
C ASP A 296 -16.81 -30.62 -22.42
N SER A 297 -17.93 -30.59 -21.66
CA SER A 297 -19.09 -31.45 -21.90
C SER A 297 -19.91 -31.07 -23.13
N TYR A 298 -19.80 -29.82 -23.63
CA TYR A 298 -20.46 -29.37 -24.86
C TYR A 298 -19.59 -29.54 -26.10
N LEU A 299 -18.29 -29.82 -25.93
CA LEU A 299 -17.30 -29.94 -27.01
C LEU A 299 -16.96 -31.39 -27.37
N GLN A 300 -17.72 -32.37 -26.84
CA GLN A 300 -17.73 -33.78 -27.28
C GLN A 300 -18.87 -34.03 -28.26
#